data_AF-A0A6A7AYD2-F1
#
_entry.id   AF-A0A6A7AYD2-F1
#
_cell.length_a   1.000
_cell.length_b   1.000
_cell.length_c   1.000
_cell.angle_alpha   90.00
_cell.angle_beta   90.00
_cell.angle_gamma   90.00
#
_symmetry.space_group_name_H-M   'P 1'
#
loop_
_entity.id
_entity.type
_entity.pdbx_description
1 polymer ?
#
loop_
_entity_poly.entity_id
_entity_poly.type
_entity_poly.pdbx_seq_one_letter_code
_entity_poly.pdbx_strand_id
1 'polypeptide(L)'
;MSYNKIISSKAIKTVNAGGKAIQVNFLAQGVQNEFCEAVKKARDVPAGAAIAILAEKEHPSESDSKSHFTTVFEDSKGNHITTKHVYP
;
A
#
# COMPACT_ATOMS: atom_id res chain seq x y z
N MET A 1 -0.29 2.76 21.69
CA MET A 1 -0.47 3.28 20.31
C MET A 1 -1.41 2.31 19.61
N SER A 2 -2.63 2.74 19.29
CA SER A 2 -3.63 1.90 18.63
C SER A 2 -3.32 1.85 17.14
N TYR A 3 -3.02 0.66 16.62
CA TYR A 3 -2.80 0.49 15.18
C TYR A 3 -4.16 0.60 14.48
N ASN A 4 -4.25 1.42 13.42
CA ASN A 4 -5.46 1.51 12.60
C ASN A 4 -5.72 0.13 11.98
N LYS A 5 -6.71 -0.60 12.53
CA LYS A 5 -7.09 -1.91 12.04
C LYS A 5 -8.01 -1.73 10.85
N ILE A 6 -7.57 -2.20 9.68
CA ILE A 6 -8.38 -2.17 8.47
C ILE A 6 -9.51 -3.18 8.63
N ILE A 7 -10.75 -2.68 8.69
CA ILE A 7 -11.95 -3.46 9.02
C ILE A 7 -12.48 -4.23 7.79
N SER A 8 -12.20 -3.72 6.58
CA SER A 8 -12.58 -4.33 5.31
C SER A 8 -11.63 -3.84 4.23
N SER A 9 -11.02 -4.75 3.48
CA SER A 9 -10.31 -4.42 2.25
C SER A 9 -10.59 -5.52 1.23
N LYS A 10 -10.77 -5.14 -0.03
CA LYS A 10 -11.02 -6.11 -1.10
C LYS A 10 -9.76 -6.31 -1.90
N ALA A 11 -9.32 -7.57 -2.02
CA ALA A 11 -8.23 -7.95 -2.90
C ALA A 11 -8.67 -7.78 -4.36
N ILE A 12 -7.89 -7.03 -5.13
CA ILE A 12 -8.19 -6.77 -6.54
C ILE A 12 -7.18 -7.45 -7.44
N LYS A 13 -5.89 -7.36 -7.10
CA LYS A 13 -4.82 -7.83 -7.98
C LYS A 13 -3.57 -8.18 -7.20
N THR A 14 -2.80 -9.12 -7.71
CA THR A 14 -1.44 -9.39 -7.24
C THR A 14 -0.46 -8.72 -8.20
N VAL A 15 0.49 -7.94 -7.67
CA VAL A 15 1.54 -7.26 -8.43
C VAL A 15 2.91 -7.74 -7.98
N ASN A 16 3.89 -7.78 -8.91
CA ASN A 16 5.27 -8.07 -8.55
C ASN A 16 5.98 -6.76 -8.20
N ALA A 17 6.42 -6.62 -6.95
CA ALA A 17 7.15 -5.47 -6.44
C ALA A 17 8.42 -5.94 -5.72
N GLY A 18 9.58 -5.39 -6.08
CA GLY A 18 10.86 -5.79 -5.48
C GLY A 18 11.17 -7.30 -5.58
N GLY A 19 10.69 -7.99 -6.63
CA GLY A 19 10.87 -9.43 -6.81
C GLY A 19 9.92 -10.32 -5.99
N LYS A 20 8.90 -9.74 -5.34
CA LYS A 20 7.90 -10.47 -4.56
C LYS A 20 6.50 -10.26 -5.12
N ALA A 21 5.67 -11.30 -5.05
CA ALA A 21 4.25 -11.20 -5.34
C ALA A 21 3.53 -10.55 -4.15
N ILE A 22 3.04 -9.33 -4.36
CA ILE A 22 2.30 -8.53 -3.38
C ILE A 22 0.84 -8.46 -3.78
N GLN A 23 -0.06 -8.89 -2.91
CA GLN A 23 -1.49 -8.75 -3.08
C GLN A 23 -1.91 -7.31 -2.73
N VAL A 24 -2.57 -6.63 -3.65
CA VAL A 24 -2.98 -5.25 -3.49
C VAL A 24 -4.46 -5.20 -3.13
N ASN A 25 -4.76 -4.63 -1.96
CA ASN A 25 -6.12 -4.45 -1.46
C ASN A 25 -6.49 -2.96 -1.40
N PHE A 26 -7.75 -2.66 -1.68
CA PHE A 26 -8.21 -1.27 -1.82
C PHE A 26 -9.39 -0.92 -0.92
N LEU A 27 -9.42 0.36 -0.53
CA LEU A 27 -10.54 1.04 0.14
C LEU A 27 -11.30 2.03 -0.79
N ALA A 28 -10.72 2.49 -1.91
CA ALA A 28 -11.35 3.46 -2.83
C ALA A 28 -11.15 3.11 -4.33
N GLN A 29 -12.16 3.35 -5.17
CA GLN A 29 -12.20 2.93 -6.58
C GLN A 29 -11.43 3.83 -7.57
N GLY A 30 -11.06 5.06 -7.20
CA GLY A 30 -10.50 6.04 -8.15
C GLY A 30 -8.99 5.98 -8.39
N VAL A 31 -8.19 5.52 -7.43
CA VAL A 31 -6.71 5.59 -7.46
C VAL A 31 -6.05 4.21 -7.59
N GLN A 32 -6.82 3.20 -8.02
CA GLN A 32 -6.38 1.80 -7.94
C GLN A 32 -5.23 1.46 -8.87
N ASN A 33 -5.31 1.96 -10.11
CA ASN A 33 -4.28 1.71 -11.10
C ASN A 33 -2.98 2.43 -10.73
N GLU A 34 -3.07 3.70 -10.35
CA GLU A 34 -1.92 4.50 -9.93
C GLU A 34 -1.23 3.89 -8.72
N PHE A 35 -2.00 3.45 -7.73
CA PHE A 35 -1.45 2.75 -6.58
C PHE A 35 -0.77 1.43 -6.94
N CYS A 36 -1.38 0.61 -7.81
CA CYS A 36 -0.74 -0.63 -8.26
C CYS A 36 0.59 -0.37 -8.95
N GLU A 37 0.67 0.66 -9.80
CA GLU A 37 1.90 1.06 -10.46
C GLU A 37 2.92 1.62 -9.47
N ALA A 38 2.48 2.42 -8.50
CA ALA A 38 3.31 2.95 -7.42
C ALA A 38 3.92 1.82 -6.58
N VAL A 39 3.11 0.83 -6.17
CA VAL A 39 3.57 -0.34 -5.40
C VAL A 39 4.54 -1.19 -6.22
N LYS A 40 4.33 -1.37 -7.53
CA LYS A 40 5.29 -2.08 -8.41
C LYS A 40 6.64 -1.38 -8.48
N LYS A 41 6.64 -0.05 -8.57
CA LYS A 41 7.86 0.76 -8.64
C LYS A 41 8.53 0.94 -7.28
N ALA A 42 7.80 0.70 -6.19
CA ALA A 42 8.32 0.80 -4.84
C ALA A 42 9.53 -0.11 -4.66
N ARG A 43 10.70 0.50 -4.41
CA ARG A 43 11.93 -0.22 -4.09
C ARG A 43 11.98 -0.63 -2.62
N ASP A 44 11.21 0.05 -1.77
CA ASP A 44 11.26 -0.08 -0.30
C ASP A 44 10.15 -0.95 0.29
N VAL A 45 9.74 -2.00 -0.43
CA VAL A 45 8.76 -2.98 0.07
C VAL A 45 9.39 -3.77 1.21
N PRO A 46 8.80 -3.75 2.42
CA PRO A 46 9.38 -4.40 3.59
C PRO A 46 9.51 -5.92 3.41
N ALA A 47 10.57 -6.49 4.00
CA ALA A 47 10.79 -7.92 3.95
C ALA A 47 9.68 -8.66 4.72
N GLY A 48 9.05 -9.64 4.08
CA GLY A 48 7.92 -10.38 4.64
C GLY A 48 6.54 -9.81 4.29
N ALA A 49 6.49 -8.63 3.65
CA ALA A 49 5.24 -8.12 3.11
C ALA A 49 4.72 -9.03 2.00
N ALA A 50 3.45 -9.42 2.14
CA ALA A 50 2.70 -10.17 1.15
C ALA A 50 1.45 -9.39 0.69
N ILE A 51 0.98 -8.43 1.51
CA ILE A 51 -0.21 -7.64 1.23
C ILE A 51 0.15 -6.16 1.34
N ALA A 52 -0.30 -5.35 0.38
CA ALA A 52 -0.23 -3.91 0.40
C ALA A 52 -1.64 -3.34 0.35
N ILE A 53 -1.99 -2.52 1.34
CA ILE A 53 -3.32 -1.94 1.50
C ILE A 53 -3.20 -0.43 1.45
N LEU A 54 -3.97 0.20 0.57
CA LEU A 54 -4.09 1.65 0.53
C LEU A 54 -4.89 2.10 1.76
N ALA A 55 -4.24 2.77 2.71
CA ALA A 55 -4.88 3.28 3.93
C ALA A 55 -5.46 4.69 3.74
N GLU A 56 -4.79 5.55 2.97
CA GLU A 56 -5.28 6.90 2.66
C GLU A 56 -5.11 7.22 1.18
N LYS A 57 -6.08 7.97 0.64
CA LYS A 57 -6.09 8.43 -0.74
C LYS A 57 -4.96 9.44 -0.96
N GLU A 58 -4.46 9.53 -2.19
CA GLU A 58 -3.48 10.53 -2.61
C GLU A 58 -3.80 11.92 -2.06
N HIS A 59 -2.88 12.46 -1.27
CA HIS A 59 -2.91 13.83 -0.81
C HIS A 59 -1.51 14.44 -0.95
N PRO A 60 -1.38 15.63 -1.56
CA PRO A 60 -0.16 16.40 -1.43
C PRO A 60 -0.04 16.83 0.04
N SER A 61 1.07 16.49 0.70
CA SER A 61 1.35 17.08 2.00
C SER A 61 1.71 18.54 1.79
N GLU A 62 1.21 19.46 2.61
CA GLU A 62 1.55 20.90 2.52
C GLU A 62 3.08 21.15 2.61
N SER A 63 3.84 20.22 3.20
CA SER A 63 5.32 20.25 3.25
C SER A 63 6.04 19.40 2.21
N ASP A 64 5.36 18.47 1.53
CA ASP A 64 5.93 17.62 0.49
C ASP A 64 4.95 17.59 -0.69
N SER A 65 5.20 18.43 -1.69
CA SER A 65 4.35 18.57 -2.89
C SER A 65 4.32 17.32 -3.78
N LYS A 66 4.88 16.18 -3.32
CA LYS A 66 4.83 14.92 -4.06
C LYS A 66 3.60 14.15 -3.62
N SER A 67 2.75 13.86 -4.60
CA SER A 67 1.70 12.86 -4.48
C SER A 67 2.27 11.56 -3.93
N HIS A 68 1.70 11.06 -2.85
CA HIS A 68 2.07 9.79 -2.25
C HIS A 68 0.84 9.06 -1.73
N PHE A 69 0.98 7.75 -1.61
CA PHE A 69 -0.04 6.84 -1.12
C PHE A 69 0.40 6.26 0.22
N THR A 70 -0.37 6.53 1.28
CA THR A 70 -0.16 5.87 2.57
C THR A 70 -0.55 4.41 2.45
N THR A 71 0.46 3.54 2.52
CA THR A 71 0.34 2.10 2.29
C THR A 71 0.65 1.35 3.56
N VAL A 72 -0.30 0.51 3.97
CA VAL A 72 -0.09 -0.47 5.03
C VAL A 72 0.41 -1.76 4.39
N PHE A 73 1.55 -2.26 4.84
CA PHE A 73 2.09 -3.55 4.46
C PHE A 73 1.77 -4.57 5.54
N GLU A 74 1.19 -5.70 5.12
CA GLU A 74 0.91 -6.85 5.98
C GLU A 74 1.63 -8.10 5.48
N ASP A 75 1.85 -9.05 6.39
CA ASP A 75 2.34 -10.37 6.05
C ASP A 75 1.24 -11.26 5.44
N SER A 76 1.59 -12.48 5.03
CA SER A 76 0.63 -13.43 4.44
C SER A 76 -0.45 -13.93 5.42
N LYS A 77 -0.35 -13.59 6.70
CA LYS A 77 -1.32 -13.92 7.75
C LYS A 77 -2.21 -12.72 8.10
N GLY A 78 -2.04 -11.57 7.43
CA GLY A 78 -2.77 -10.34 7.71
C GLY A 78 -2.27 -9.60 8.96
N ASN A 79 -1.04 -9.87 9.41
CA ASN A 79 -0.44 -9.09 10.49
C ASN A 79 0.18 -7.81 9.91
N HIS A 80 -0.13 -6.68 10.54
CA HIS A 80 0.49 -5.41 10.22
C HIS A 80 2.02 -5.48 10.41
N ILE A 81 2.77 -5.24 9.33
CA ILE A 81 4.22 -5.11 9.37
C ILE A 81 4.58 -3.65 9.61
N THR A 82 4.10 -2.75 8.74
CA THR A 82 4.43 -1.32 8.80
C THR A 82 3.50 -0.50 7.89
N THR A 83 3.44 0.80 8.14
CA THR A 83 2.86 1.77 7.22
C THR A 83 3.97 2.60 6.59
N LYS A 84 3.97 2.74 5.26
CA LYS A 84 4.90 3.58 4.52
C LYS A 84 4.20 4.37 3.42
N HIS A 85 4.79 5.49 3.04
CA HIS A 85 4.37 6.24 1.85
C HIS A 85 4.99 5.61 0.61
N VAL A 86 4.15 5.33 -0.38
CA VAL A 86 4.55 4.82 -1.69
C VAL A 86 4.30 5.92 -2.71
N TYR A 87 5.32 6.19 -3.54
CA TYR A 87 5.28 7.26 -4.53
C TYR A 87 5.00 6.67 -5.93
N PRO A 88 4.15 7.32 -6.75
CA PRO A 88 3.84 6.89 -8.12
C PRO A 88 5.02 6.96 -9.11
#